data_AF-A0A1R1S8I9-F1
#
_entry.id   AF-A0A1R1S8I9-F1
#
_cell.length_a   1.000
_cell.length_b   1.000
_cell.length_c   1.000
_cell.angle_alpha   90.00
_cell.angle_beta   90.00
_cell.angle_gamma   90.00
#
_symmetry.space_group_name_H-M   'P 1'
#
loop_
_entity.id
_entity.type
_entity.pdbx_description
1 polymer ?
#
loop_
_entity_poly.entity_id
_entity_poly.type
_entity_poly.pdbx_seq_one_letter_code
_entity_poly.pdbx_strand_id
1 'polypeptide(L)'
;MTDQAATHRCRNCDGVDPDSCLTNPDRPPITQPPYRVLLACIEDERTKAEHNAPLCRTEEARWVNEGMAAAHLVDIGHVLAVFEGPEAAAVYMRGEAGARDSNLTPGFVNPPGSTAEQLPADVLALIDPPPYLSTACETAQLLEQAVAEHPDRQAGLREWARRMHARCRKNQKFTGKLCTCGHHQAG
;
A
#
# COMPACT_ATOMS: atom_id res chain seq x y z
N MET A 1 -0.84 -9.79 38.08
CA MET A 1 -0.37 -10.66 36.98
C MET A 1 -0.72 -9.95 35.70
N THR A 2 0.19 -9.14 35.19
CA THR A 2 0.05 -8.43 33.90
C THR A 2 0.50 -9.38 32.81
N ASP A 3 -0.45 -9.90 32.04
CA ASP A 3 -0.16 -10.67 30.83
C ASP A 3 0.65 -9.80 29.88
N GLN A 4 1.93 -10.15 29.70
CA GLN A 4 2.74 -9.60 28.64
C GLN A 4 2.27 -10.26 27.34
N ALA A 5 1.38 -9.59 26.62
CA ALA A 5 1.05 -9.95 25.25
C ALA A 5 2.35 -10.05 24.46
N ALA A 6 2.65 -11.25 23.95
CA ALA A 6 3.81 -11.49 23.13
C ALA A 6 3.71 -10.58 21.90
N THR A 7 4.54 -9.54 21.84
CA THR A 7 4.59 -8.63 20.68
C THR A 7 5.08 -9.43 19.48
N HIS A 8 4.16 -9.83 18.61
CA HIS A 8 4.47 -10.46 17.34
C HIS A 8 5.39 -9.53 16.53
N ARG A 9 6.66 -9.93 16.35
CA ARG A 9 7.63 -9.19 15.53
C ARG A 9 7.84 -9.92 14.21
N CYS A 10 6.94 -9.70 13.26
CA CYS A 10 7.21 -10.06 11.87
C CYS A 10 8.09 -8.97 11.24
N ARG A 11 9.25 -9.37 10.71
CA ARG A 11 10.23 -8.50 10.04
C ARG A 11 9.65 -7.66 8.89
N ASN A 12 8.48 -8.03 8.36
CA ASN A 12 7.77 -7.34 7.28
C ASN A 12 6.57 -6.51 7.75
N CYS A 13 6.16 -6.57 9.03
CA CYS A 13 4.90 -6.01 9.53
C CYS A 13 5.10 -5.02 10.70
N ASP A 14 6.30 -4.44 10.89
CA ASP A 14 6.52 -3.43 11.94
C ASP A 14 5.58 -2.24 11.74
N GLY A 15 4.61 -2.07 12.66
CA GLY A 15 3.60 -1.00 12.62
C GLY A 15 2.27 -1.37 11.93
N VAL A 16 2.12 -2.60 11.48
CA VAL A 16 0.86 -3.12 10.90
C VAL A 16 0.07 -3.83 11.99
N ASP A 17 -1.26 -3.72 11.97
CA ASP A 17 -2.14 -4.46 12.88
C ASP A 17 -1.80 -5.97 12.83
N PRO A 18 -1.44 -6.59 13.97
CA PRO A 18 -1.11 -8.02 14.03
C PRO A 18 -2.14 -8.93 13.38
N ASP A 19 -3.42 -8.55 13.40
CA ASP A 19 -4.53 -9.33 12.83
C ASP A 19 -4.59 -9.25 11.29
N SER A 20 -3.94 -8.24 10.71
CA SER A 20 -3.86 -8.01 9.26
C SER A 20 -2.59 -8.62 8.62
N CYS A 21 -1.58 -8.98 9.40
CA CYS A 21 -0.35 -9.59 8.89
C CYS A 21 -0.61 -11.05 8.46
N LEU A 22 -0.62 -11.31 7.13
CA LEU A 22 -0.91 -12.64 6.55
C LEU A 22 0.05 -13.75 7.01
N THR A 23 1.20 -13.39 7.57
CA THR A 23 2.24 -14.32 8.03
C THR A 23 2.32 -14.45 9.55
N ASN A 24 1.41 -13.82 10.31
CA ASN A 24 1.35 -13.96 11.76
C ASN A 24 0.84 -15.37 12.13
N PRO A 25 1.64 -16.22 12.83
CA PRO A 25 1.24 -17.56 13.21
C PRO A 25 0.13 -17.58 14.28
N ASP A 26 -0.02 -16.48 15.02
CA ASP A 26 -1.05 -16.29 16.04
C ASP A 26 -2.32 -15.64 15.46
N ARG A 27 -2.34 -15.37 14.15
CA ARG A 27 -3.51 -14.80 13.48
C ARG A 27 -4.69 -15.75 13.70
N PRO A 28 -5.85 -15.25 14.18
CA PRO A 28 -7.03 -16.09 14.25
C PRO A 28 -7.29 -16.69 12.86
N PRO A 29 -7.66 -17.98 12.78
CA PRO A 29 -7.90 -18.63 11.51
C PRO A 29 -8.89 -17.80 10.72
N ILE A 30 -8.63 -17.62 9.42
CA ILE A 30 -9.54 -16.88 8.55
C ILE A 30 -10.91 -17.55 8.66
N THR A 31 -11.83 -16.89 9.36
CA THR A 31 -13.18 -17.40 9.62
C THR A 31 -14.06 -17.30 8.39
N GLN A 32 -13.60 -16.55 7.39
CA GLN A 32 -14.28 -16.36 6.12
C GLN A 32 -13.75 -17.33 5.05
N PRO A 33 -14.61 -17.79 4.12
CA PRO A 33 -14.14 -18.50 2.93
C PRO A 33 -13.07 -17.70 2.18
N PRO A 34 -12.01 -18.33 1.61
CA PRO A 34 -10.93 -17.62 0.93
C PRO A 34 -11.40 -16.65 -0.17
N TYR A 35 -12.47 -17.00 -0.89
CA TYR A 35 -13.02 -16.14 -1.94
C TYR A 35 -13.63 -14.84 -1.38
N ARG A 36 -14.09 -14.82 -0.12
CA ARG A 36 -14.56 -13.60 0.55
C ARG A 36 -13.41 -12.66 0.89
N VAL A 37 -12.25 -13.19 1.26
CA VAL A 37 -11.02 -12.40 1.44
C VAL A 37 -10.60 -11.76 0.11
N LEU A 38 -10.63 -12.55 -0.97
CA LEU A 38 -10.37 -12.04 -2.32
C LEU A 38 -11.35 -10.92 -2.70
N LEU A 39 -12.65 -11.09 -2.47
CA LEU A 39 -13.65 -10.06 -2.73
C LEU A 39 -13.34 -8.76 -1.99
N ALA A 40 -13.02 -8.83 -0.70
CA ALA A 40 -12.65 -7.65 0.08
C ALA A 40 -11.40 -6.94 -0.48
N CYS A 41 -10.40 -7.70 -0.94
CA CYS A 41 -9.21 -7.13 -1.57
C CYS A 41 -9.54 -6.44 -2.91
N ILE A 42 -10.41 -7.03 -3.74
CA ILE A 42 -10.80 -6.42 -5.02
C ILE A 42 -11.65 -5.16 -4.78
N GLU A 43 -12.55 -5.19 -3.79
CA GLU A 43 -13.34 -4.02 -3.37
C GLU A 43 -12.44 -2.88 -2.90
N ASP A 44 -11.42 -3.17 -2.10
CA ASP A 44 -10.44 -2.16 -1.63
C ASP A 44 -9.67 -1.52 -2.79
N GLU A 45 -9.13 -2.32 -3.73
CA GLU A 45 -8.45 -1.80 -4.91
C GLU A 45 -9.38 -0.98 -5.82
N ARG A 46 -10.64 -1.42 -5.97
CA ARG A 46 -11.66 -0.63 -6.67
C ARG A 46 -11.89 0.72 -6.00
N THR A 47 -12.10 0.74 -4.67
CA THR A 47 -12.34 1.98 -3.92
C THR A 47 -11.14 2.92 -4.00
N LYS A 48 -9.90 2.40 -3.95
CA LYS A 48 -8.69 3.20 -4.18
C LYS A 48 -8.70 3.83 -5.58
N ALA A 49 -9.02 3.05 -6.61
CA ALA A 49 -9.08 3.57 -7.97
C ALA A 49 -10.15 4.66 -8.13
N GLU A 50 -11.36 4.45 -7.58
CA GLU A 50 -12.44 5.46 -7.57
C GLU A 50 -12.03 6.73 -6.83
N HIS A 51 -11.36 6.60 -5.68
CA HIS A 51 -10.86 7.73 -4.91
C HIS A 51 -9.76 8.51 -5.65
N ASN A 52 -8.87 7.81 -6.36
CA ASN A 52 -7.72 8.42 -7.03
C ASN A 52 -8.09 9.12 -8.34
N ALA A 53 -9.12 8.65 -9.04
CA ALA A 53 -9.57 9.23 -10.31
C ALA A 53 -9.77 10.77 -10.25
N PRO A 54 -10.56 11.35 -9.32
CA PRO A 54 -10.74 12.80 -9.23
C PRO A 54 -9.49 13.56 -8.74
N LEU A 55 -8.49 12.86 -8.16
CA LEU A 55 -7.24 13.46 -7.68
C LEU A 55 -6.15 13.52 -8.77
N CYS A 56 -6.38 12.87 -9.91
CA CYS A 56 -5.42 12.84 -11.01
C CYS A 56 -5.28 14.23 -11.67
N ARG A 57 -4.04 14.64 -11.92
CA ARG A 57 -3.73 15.92 -12.60
C ARG A 57 -3.83 15.84 -14.12
N THR A 58 -3.79 14.64 -14.68
CA THR A 58 -3.92 14.41 -16.13
C THR A 58 -5.14 13.55 -16.43
N GLU A 59 -5.69 13.76 -17.62
CA GLU A 59 -6.87 13.04 -18.07
C GLU A 59 -6.58 11.55 -18.30
N GLU A 60 -5.41 11.21 -18.82
CA GLU A 60 -5.01 9.82 -19.03
C GLU A 60 -4.91 9.05 -17.70
N ALA A 61 -4.34 9.66 -16.67
CA ALA A 61 -4.23 9.02 -15.35
C ALA A 61 -5.61 8.84 -14.70
N ARG A 62 -6.51 9.80 -14.89
CA ARG A 62 -7.91 9.69 -14.46
C ARG A 62 -8.60 8.53 -15.16
N TRP A 63 -8.50 8.43 -16.49
CA TRP A 63 -9.10 7.34 -17.27
C TRP A 63 -8.56 5.96 -16.89
N VAL A 64 -7.26 5.86 -16.57
CA VAL A 64 -6.69 4.61 -16.06
C VAL A 64 -7.35 4.21 -14.75
N ASN A 65 -7.52 5.13 -13.80
CA ASN A 65 -8.16 4.82 -12.52
C ASN A 65 -9.65 4.48 -12.69
N GLU A 66 -10.39 5.24 -13.51
CA GLU A 66 -11.79 4.94 -13.85
C GLU A 66 -11.92 3.55 -14.51
N GLY A 67 -11.03 3.22 -15.45
CA GLY A 67 -10.97 1.92 -16.11
C GLY A 67 -10.63 0.77 -15.16
N MET A 68 -9.70 0.98 -14.22
CA MET A 68 -9.35 0.00 -13.19
C MET A 68 -10.52 -0.26 -12.24
N ALA A 69 -11.21 0.79 -11.79
CA ALA A 69 -12.41 0.65 -10.96
C ALA A 69 -13.51 -0.16 -11.67
N ALA A 70 -13.75 0.12 -12.95
CA ALA A 70 -14.70 -0.62 -13.77
C ALA A 70 -14.29 -2.09 -13.97
N ALA A 71 -13.00 -2.36 -14.19
CA ALA A 71 -12.48 -3.73 -14.31
C ALA A 71 -12.68 -4.52 -13.02
N HIS A 72 -12.35 -3.94 -11.87
CA HIS A 72 -12.56 -4.59 -10.57
C HIS A 72 -14.03 -4.83 -10.24
N LEU A 73 -14.93 -3.96 -10.70
CA LEU A 73 -16.37 -4.21 -10.59
C LEU A 73 -16.78 -5.50 -11.34
N VAL A 74 -16.25 -5.70 -12.55
CA VAL A 74 -16.47 -6.93 -13.35
C VAL A 74 -15.85 -8.16 -12.67
N ASP A 75 -14.64 -8.02 -12.11
CA ASP A 75 -13.96 -9.11 -11.38
C ASP A 75 -14.79 -9.57 -10.17
N ILE A 76 -15.34 -8.63 -9.39
CA ILE A 76 -16.22 -8.94 -8.26
C ILE A 76 -17.46 -9.70 -8.73
N GLY A 77 -18.08 -9.23 -9.81
CA GLY A 77 -19.23 -9.91 -10.43
C GLY A 77 -18.90 -11.35 -10.82
N HIS A 78 -17.73 -11.61 -11.42
CA HIS A 78 -17.28 -12.96 -11.75
C HIS A 78 -17.05 -13.82 -10.52
N VAL A 79 -16.37 -13.31 -9.49
CA VAL A 79 -16.13 -14.07 -8.25
C VAL A 79 -17.46 -14.44 -7.58
N LEU A 80 -18.40 -13.49 -7.47
CA LEU A 80 -19.73 -13.77 -6.94
C LEU A 80 -20.49 -14.79 -7.80
N ALA A 81 -20.45 -14.68 -9.12
CA ALA A 81 -21.13 -15.61 -10.00
C ALA A 81 -20.61 -17.05 -9.84
N VAL A 82 -19.29 -17.21 -9.68
CA VAL A 82 -18.64 -18.52 -9.52
C VAL A 82 -18.93 -19.14 -8.16
N PHE A 83 -18.86 -18.37 -7.08
CA PHE A 83 -18.93 -18.92 -5.70
C PHE A 83 -20.32 -18.82 -5.06
N GLU A 84 -21.16 -17.88 -5.48
CA GLU A 84 -22.49 -17.60 -4.90
C GLU A 84 -23.63 -17.69 -5.92
N GLY A 85 -23.31 -17.83 -7.21
CA GLY A 85 -24.28 -17.94 -8.30
C GLY A 85 -24.57 -16.61 -9.01
N PRO A 86 -25.14 -16.68 -10.23
CA PRO A 86 -25.34 -15.52 -11.08
C PRO A 86 -26.31 -14.48 -10.50
N GLU A 87 -27.27 -14.90 -9.68
CA GLU A 87 -28.21 -14.00 -8.99
C GLU A 87 -27.48 -13.09 -8.00
N ALA A 88 -26.53 -13.62 -7.23
CA ALA A 88 -25.73 -12.85 -6.28
C ALA A 88 -24.88 -11.80 -6.99
N ALA A 89 -24.25 -12.17 -8.11
CA ALA A 89 -23.53 -11.23 -8.96
C ALA A 89 -24.46 -10.14 -9.52
N ALA A 90 -25.66 -10.49 -9.97
CA ALA A 90 -26.61 -9.53 -10.51
C ALA A 90 -27.11 -8.54 -9.45
N VAL A 91 -27.38 -8.99 -8.22
CA VAL A 91 -27.74 -8.11 -7.08
C VAL A 91 -26.61 -7.11 -6.79
N TYR A 92 -25.36 -7.58 -6.77
CA TYR A 92 -24.21 -6.71 -6.57
C TYR A 92 -24.06 -5.68 -7.69
N MET A 93 -24.14 -6.10 -8.96
CA MET A 93 -23.97 -5.22 -10.13
C MET A 93 -25.08 -4.18 -10.27
N ARG A 94 -26.27 -4.41 -9.72
CA ARG A 94 -27.35 -3.41 -9.66
C ARG A 94 -27.15 -2.36 -8.56
N GLY A 95 -26.12 -2.49 -7.72
CA GLY A 95 -25.90 -1.61 -6.57
C GLY A 95 -26.88 -1.86 -5.42
N GLU A 96 -27.63 -2.97 -5.45
CA GLU A 96 -28.59 -3.35 -4.41
C GLU A 96 -27.91 -4.02 -3.21
N ALA A 97 -26.63 -4.38 -3.35
CA ALA A 97 -25.75 -4.71 -2.24
C ALA A 97 -25.41 -3.43 -1.48
N GLY A 98 -26.33 -2.96 -0.64
CA GLY A 98 -26.19 -1.73 0.14
C GLY A 98 -24.83 -1.63 0.82
N ALA A 99 -24.30 -0.40 0.85
CA ALA A 99 -23.08 0.05 1.51
C ALA A 99 -22.54 -0.96 2.54
N ARG A 100 -21.73 -1.92 2.09
CA ARG A 100 -20.97 -2.75 3.01
C ARG A 100 -19.89 -1.85 3.56
N ASP A 101 -19.87 -1.73 4.88
CA ASP A 101 -18.84 -1.00 5.61
C ASP A 101 -17.48 -1.47 5.08
N SER A 102 -16.84 -0.57 4.36
CA SER A 102 -15.48 -0.73 3.91
C SER A 102 -14.64 -1.16 5.10
N ASN A 103 -13.96 -2.30 5.01
CA ASN A 103 -13.00 -2.77 6.03
C ASN A 103 -11.75 -1.86 6.13
N LEU A 104 -11.81 -0.63 5.61
CA LEU A 104 -10.86 0.40 5.97
C LEU A 104 -11.01 0.68 7.46
N THR A 105 -9.90 0.61 8.20
CA THR A 105 -9.79 1.28 9.49
C THR A 105 -10.32 2.70 9.32
N PRO A 106 -11.39 3.11 10.04
CA PRO A 106 -11.97 4.43 9.86
C PRO A 106 -10.89 5.52 9.99
N GLY A 107 -10.64 6.25 8.89
CA GLY A 107 -9.65 7.34 8.84
C GLY A 107 -8.28 6.99 8.25
N PHE A 108 -8.03 5.76 7.79
CA PHE A 108 -6.76 5.41 7.15
C PHE A 108 -6.91 5.23 5.63
N VAL A 109 -6.76 6.32 4.88
CA VAL A 109 -6.58 6.29 3.41
C VAL A 109 -5.21 6.90 3.11
N ASN A 110 -4.26 6.07 2.71
CA ASN A 110 -2.99 6.58 2.19
C ASN A 110 -3.26 7.21 0.82
N PRO A 111 -2.98 8.51 0.62
CA PRO A 111 -3.11 9.10 -0.70
C PRO A 111 -2.20 8.38 -1.70
N PRO A 112 -2.55 8.37 -3.00
CA PRO A 112 -1.69 7.78 -4.03
C PRO A 112 -0.33 8.49 -4.04
N GLY A 113 0.74 7.72 -3.82
CA GLY A 113 2.09 8.25 -3.64
C GLY A 113 2.47 8.60 -2.20
N SER A 114 1.62 8.28 -1.20
CA SER A 114 1.94 8.43 0.21
C SER A 114 3.22 7.68 0.56
N THR A 115 4.20 8.41 1.08
CA THR A 115 5.45 7.86 1.60
C THR A 115 5.27 7.24 2.99
N ALA A 116 4.07 7.33 3.58
CA ALA A 116 3.76 6.72 4.87
C ALA A 116 3.86 5.19 4.83
N GLU A 117 3.72 4.55 3.65
CA GLU A 117 4.02 3.11 3.46
C GLU A 117 5.52 2.81 3.35
N GLN A 118 6.37 3.84 3.26
CA GLN A 118 7.80 3.68 3.06
C GLN A 118 8.59 3.97 4.33
N LEU A 119 8.23 5.02 5.09
CA LEU A 119 8.97 5.45 6.27
C LEU A 119 8.05 5.67 7.49
N PRO A 120 8.53 5.37 8.71
CA PRO A 120 7.89 5.82 9.94
C PRO A 120 7.71 7.35 9.96
N ALA A 121 6.62 7.83 10.57
CA ALA A 121 6.28 9.25 10.59
C ALA A 121 7.38 10.14 11.21
N ASP A 122 8.07 9.64 12.25
CA ASP A 122 9.17 10.35 12.90
C ASP A 122 10.42 10.45 12.03
N VAL A 123 10.60 9.53 11.08
CA VAL A 123 11.69 9.58 10.08
C VAL A 123 11.29 10.49 8.92
N LEU A 124 10.03 10.43 8.48
CA LEU A 124 9.53 11.26 7.40
C LEU A 124 9.57 12.75 7.75
N ALA A 125 9.36 13.10 9.02
CA ALA A 125 9.47 14.47 9.52
C ALA A 125 10.90 15.05 9.50
N LEU A 126 11.93 14.22 9.27
CA LEU A 126 13.35 14.62 9.20
C LEU A 126 13.83 14.88 7.77
N ILE A 127 12.95 14.74 6.77
CA ILE A 127 13.25 15.02 5.37
C ILE A 127 12.20 15.99 4.81
N ASP A 128 12.57 16.77 3.80
CA ASP A 128 11.62 17.58 3.02
C ASP A 128 11.34 16.89 1.68
N PRO A 129 10.40 15.93 1.63
CA PRO A 129 10.13 15.20 0.41
C PRO A 129 9.36 16.12 -0.57
N PRO A 130 9.70 16.10 -1.88
CA PRO A 130 8.81 16.68 -2.88
C PRO A 130 7.42 16.02 -2.80
N PRO A 131 6.38 16.66 -3.35
CA PRO A 131 5.00 16.13 -3.31
C PRO A 131 4.85 14.69 -3.81
N TYR A 132 5.80 14.21 -4.62
CA TYR A 132 5.91 12.82 -5.05
C TYR A 132 7.36 12.36 -5.02
N LEU A 133 7.67 11.37 -4.19
CA LEU A 133 8.92 10.59 -4.30
C LEU A 133 8.71 9.51 -5.35
N SER A 134 9.40 9.67 -6.48
CA SER A 134 9.24 8.79 -7.62
C SER A 134 10.03 7.50 -7.44
N THR A 135 11.06 7.43 -6.59
CA THR A 135 11.79 6.19 -6.34
C THR A 135 12.21 6.01 -4.88
N ALA A 136 12.34 4.75 -4.46
CA ALA A 136 12.97 4.44 -3.18
C ALA A 136 14.40 5.00 -3.10
N CYS A 137 15.12 5.10 -4.23
CA CYS A 137 16.43 5.72 -4.28
C CYS A 137 16.42 7.23 -4.01
N GLU A 138 15.42 7.98 -4.49
CA GLU A 138 15.25 9.41 -4.14
C GLU A 138 14.98 9.56 -2.65
N THR A 139 14.12 8.72 -2.08
CA THR A 139 13.90 8.67 -0.62
C THR A 139 15.20 8.38 0.12
N ALA A 140 16.00 7.42 -0.34
CA ALA A 140 17.29 7.08 0.26
C ALA A 140 18.29 8.24 0.23
N GLN A 141 18.34 8.99 -0.88
CA GLN A 141 19.20 10.16 -1.02
C GLN A 141 18.80 11.29 -0.06
N LEU A 142 17.50 11.55 0.10
CA LEU A 142 17.03 12.53 1.09
C LEU A 142 17.39 12.11 2.51
N LEU A 143 17.27 10.82 2.84
CA LEU A 143 17.70 10.30 4.15
C LEU A 143 19.21 10.43 4.36
N GLU A 144 20.02 10.22 3.33
CA GLU A 144 21.47 10.43 3.37
C GLU A 144 21.83 11.90 3.58
N GLN A 145 21.09 12.83 2.98
CA GLN A 145 21.27 14.27 3.19
C GLN A 145 20.89 14.69 4.61
N ALA A 146 19.76 14.19 5.12
CA ALA A 146 19.29 14.47 6.48
C ALA A 146 20.25 14.01 7.58
N VAL A 147 21.16 13.05 7.30
CA VAL A 147 22.22 12.65 8.24
C VAL A 147 23.12 13.84 8.64
N ALA A 148 23.40 14.76 7.71
CA ALA A 148 24.22 15.94 7.99
C ALA A 148 23.49 16.94 8.90
N GLU A 149 22.17 17.03 8.77
CA GLU A 149 21.31 17.95 9.51
C GLU A 149 20.89 17.39 10.89
N HIS A 150 20.86 16.05 11.04
CA HIS A 150 20.44 15.34 12.24
C HIS A 150 21.49 14.31 12.70
N PRO A 151 22.66 14.76 13.21
CA PRO A 151 23.76 13.86 13.58
C PRO A 151 23.42 12.89 14.71
N ASP A 152 22.51 13.27 15.62
CA ASP A 152 21.99 12.42 16.70
C ASP A 152 21.15 11.24 16.18
N ARG A 153 20.57 11.36 14.97
CA ARG A 153 19.74 10.34 14.31
C ARG A 153 20.48 9.58 13.21
N GLN A 154 21.77 9.86 13.00
CA GLN A 154 22.58 9.34 11.89
C GLN A 154 22.47 7.83 11.69
N ALA A 155 22.57 7.03 12.75
CA ALA A 155 22.55 5.57 12.65
C ALA A 155 21.21 5.06 12.10
N GLY A 156 20.09 5.62 12.59
CA GLY A 156 18.75 5.27 12.14
C GLY A 156 18.47 5.72 10.70
N LEU A 157 18.85 6.96 10.36
CA LEU A 157 18.68 7.50 9.00
C LEU A 157 19.47 6.69 7.97
N ARG A 158 20.73 6.33 8.27
CA ARG A 158 21.54 5.47 7.39
C ARG A 158 20.96 4.08 7.23
N GLU A 159 20.41 3.51 8.29
CA GLU A 159 19.74 2.20 8.21
C GLU A 159 18.52 2.27 7.28
N TRP A 160 17.68 3.30 7.41
CA TRP A 160 16.55 3.50 6.52
C TRP A 160 16.96 3.76 5.07
N ALA A 161 18.00 4.56 4.85
CA ALA A 161 18.54 4.78 3.50
C ALA A 161 18.98 3.47 2.85
N ARG A 162 19.68 2.59 3.58
CA ARG A 162 20.05 1.24 3.10
C ARG A 162 18.83 0.40 2.72
N ARG A 163 17.78 0.39 3.56
CA ARG A 163 16.53 -0.32 3.26
C ARG A 163 15.85 0.20 2.01
N MET A 164 15.86 1.52 1.81
CA MET A 164 15.29 2.16 0.63
C MET A 164 16.07 1.82 -0.64
N HIS A 165 17.41 1.86 -0.59
CA HIS A 165 18.26 1.39 -1.70
C HIS A 165 18.01 -0.09 -2.02
N ALA A 166 17.88 -0.95 -1.02
CA ALA A 166 17.60 -2.38 -1.22
C ALA A 166 16.24 -2.66 -1.89
N ARG A 167 15.27 -1.74 -1.77
CA ARG A 167 13.96 -1.80 -2.46
C ARG A 167 14.00 -1.19 -3.86
N CYS A 168 15.08 -0.48 -4.20
CA CYS A 168 15.17 0.26 -5.45
C CYS A 168 15.24 -0.69 -6.64
N ARG A 169 14.42 -0.41 -7.66
CA ARG A 169 14.39 -1.17 -8.91
C ARG A 169 15.09 -0.36 -9.99
N LYS A 170 15.95 -1.02 -10.79
CA LYS A 170 16.65 -0.39 -11.92
C LYS A 170 15.68 0.27 -12.91
N ASN A 171 14.50 -0.33 -13.11
CA ASN A 171 13.40 0.24 -13.88
C ASN A 171 12.23 0.58 -12.93
N GLN A 172 11.82 1.85 -12.91
CA GLN A 172 10.75 2.33 -12.05
C GLN A 172 9.39 1.80 -12.57
N LYS A 173 8.62 1.11 -11.71
CA LYS A 173 7.39 0.37 -12.10
C LYS A 173 6.29 1.25 -12.73
N PHE A 174 6.14 2.48 -12.26
CA PHE A 174 5.06 3.42 -12.61
C PHE A 174 5.43 4.39 -13.74
N THR A 175 6.70 4.82 -13.83
CA THR A 175 7.16 5.81 -14.81
C THR A 175 7.97 5.17 -15.95
N GLY A 176 8.44 3.93 -15.78
CA GLY A 176 9.32 3.25 -16.74
C GLY A 176 10.72 3.88 -16.85
N LYS A 177 11.03 4.91 -16.04
CA LYS A 177 12.33 5.57 -16.06
C LYS A 177 13.37 4.68 -15.38
N LEU A 178 14.58 4.67 -15.94
CA LEU A 178 15.71 4.00 -15.31
C LEU A 178 16.19 4.81 -14.11
N CYS A 179 16.46 4.12 -13.01
CA CYS A 179 17.12 4.75 -11.87
C CYS A 179 18.58 5.06 -12.24
N THR A 180 18.99 6.31 -12.02
CA THR A 180 20.34 6.82 -12.33
C THR A 180 21.27 6.83 -11.13
N CYS A 181 20.84 6.31 -9.97
CA CYS A 181 21.66 6.33 -8.77
C CYS A 181 22.92 5.44 -8.93
N GLY A 182 24.01 5.83 -8.28
CA GLY A 182 25.26 5.08 -8.29
C GLY A 182 25.15 3.67 -7.70
N HIS A 183 24.12 3.38 -6.89
CA HIS A 183 23.92 2.06 -6.29
C HIS A 183 23.71 0.96 -7.34
N HIS A 184 23.14 1.29 -8.52
CA HIS A 184 22.96 0.34 -9.62
C HIS A 184 24.15 0.25 -10.58
N GLN A 185 25.19 1.06 -10.39
CA GLN A 185 26.39 1.06 -11.24
C GLN A 185 27.50 0.12 -10.70
N ALA A 186 27.37 -0.34 -9.46
CA ALA A 186 28.39 -1.17 -8.78
C ALA A 186 28.23 -2.69 -8.98
N GLY A 187 27.45 -3.12 -9.98
CA GLY A 187 27.13 -4.53 -10.26
C GLY A 187 27.59 -4.98 -11.63
#